data_AF-A0A2H1WUW1-F1
#
_entry.id   AF-A0A2H1WUW1-F1
#
_cell.length_a   1.000
_cell.length_b   1.000
_cell.length_c   1.000
_cell.angle_alpha   90.00
_cell.angle_beta   90.00
_cell.angle_gamma   90.00
#
_symmetry.space_group_name_H-M   'P 1'
#
loop_
_entity.id
_entity.type
_entity.pdbx_description
1 polymer ?
#
loop_
_entity_poly.entity_id
_entity_poly.type
_entity_poly.pdbx_seq_one_letter_code
_entity_poly.pdbx_strand_id
1 'polypeptide(L)'
;WVWAEAGAQLGLEESLELGGFGYPAMAVVNAKKLKFSTLRGSFSETGINEFLRDLSFGRGQTAPVRGAEMPKIVSTDAWDGKDGELPQEEDIDLSDVDLEKDEL
;
A
#
# COMPACT_ATOMS: atom_id res chain seq x y z
N TRP A 1 9.22 12.71 -3.27
CA TRP A 1 8.35 11.53 -3.16
C TRP A 1 7.19 11.91 -2.26
N VAL A 2 6.05 11.25 -2.40
CA VAL A 2 4.88 11.47 -1.54
C VAL A 2 4.53 10.15 -0.88
N TRP A 3 3.99 10.22 0.33
CA TRP A 3 3.43 9.08 1.03
C TRP A 3 1.98 9.43 1.37
N ALA A 4 1.11 8.43 1.29
CA ALA A 4 -0.28 8.52 1.69
C ALA A 4 -0.65 7.22 2.39
N GLU A 5 -1.52 7.32 3.38
CA GLU A 5 -2.10 6.16 4.04
C GLU A 5 -2.92 5.34 3.04
N ALA A 6 -2.86 4.00 3.20
CA ALA A 6 -3.64 3.07 2.41
C ALA A 6 -5.15 3.39 2.50
N GLY A 7 -5.80 3.60 1.37
CA GLY A 7 -7.23 3.89 1.31
C GLY A 7 -7.60 5.36 1.55
N ALA A 8 -6.64 6.23 1.90
CA ALA A 8 -6.89 7.66 2.01
C ALA A 8 -7.14 8.30 0.63
N GLN A 9 -6.60 7.71 -0.44
CA GLN A 9 -6.67 8.23 -1.81
C GLN A 9 -7.21 7.18 -2.80
N LEU A 10 -8.42 6.68 -2.57
CA LEU A 10 -9.06 5.64 -3.40
C LEU A 10 -8.98 5.93 -4.91
N GLY A 11 -9.30 7.15 -5.35
CA GLY A 11 -9.28 7.49 -6.77
C GLY A 11 -7.87 7.48 -7.38
N LEU A 12 -6.84 7.89 -6.62
CA LEU A 12 -5.45 7.82 -7.06
C LEU A 12 -4.96 6.37 -7.10
N GLU A 13 -5.31 5.59 -6.08
CA GLU A 13 -4.94 4.19 -5.96
C GLU A 13 -5.54 3.36 -7.10
N GLU A 14 -6.83 3.52 -7.39
CA GLU A 14 -7.50 2.85 -8.51
C GLU A 14 -6.90 3.25 -9.88
N SER A 15 -6.56 4.52 -10.07
CA SER A 15 -5.94 5.00 -11.31
C SER A 15 -4.53 4.46 -11.56
N LEU A 16 -3.83 4.08 -10.48
CA LEU A 16 -2.50 3.50 -10.49
C LEU A 16 -2.50 1.98 -10.25
N GLU A 17 -3.68 1.35 -10.23
CA GLU A 17 -3.87 -0.08 -9.95
C GLU A 17 -3.19 -0.53 -8.63
N LEU A 18 -3.17 0.36 -7.63
CA LEU A 18 -2.73 0.10 -6.27
C LEU A 18 -3.88 -0.51 -5.46
N GLY A 19 -3.54 -1.27 -4.41
CA GLY A 19 -4.52 -1.96 -3.55
C GLY A 19 -4.76 -3.44 -3.89
N GLY A 20 -4.41 -3.90 -5.09
CA GLY A 20 -4.57 -5.31 -5.46
C GLY A 20 -3.54 -6.27 -4.83
N PHE A 21 -2.31 -5.80 -4.55
CA PHE A 21 -1.21 -6.62 -4.03
C PHE A 21 -0.99 -6.46 -2.52
N GLY A 22 -1.85 -5.70 -1.84
CA GLY A 22 -1.65 -5.28 -0.46
C GLY A 22 -0.71 -4.08 -0.31
N TYR A 23 -0.56 -3.61 0.93
CA TYR A 23 0.33 -2.50 1.31
C TYR A 23 1.48 -3.05 2.17
N PRO A 24 2.68 -2.42 2.16
CA PRO A 24 3.03 -1.19 1.47
C PRO A 24 3.19 -1.35 -0.05
N ALA A 25 2.67 -0.38 -0.81
CA ALA A 25 2.77 -0.34 -2.26
C ALA A 25 3.42 0.97 -2.72
N MET A 26 4.23 0.90 -3.79
CA MET A 26 4.89 2.06 -4.36
C MET A 26 4.71 2.08 -5.87
N ALA A 27 4.39 3.25 -6.43
CA ALA A 27 4.40 3.48 -7.86
C ALA A 27 5.14 4.78 -8.20
N VAL A 28 5.77 4.78 -9.37
CA VAL A 28 6.39 5.95 -9.97
C VAL A 28 5.51 6.42 -11.12
N VAL A 29 5.09 7.67 -11.09
CA VAL A 29 4.19 8.26 -12.08
C VAL A 29 4.91 9.35 -12.87
N ASN A 30 4.79 9.29 -14.19
CA ASN A 30 5.20 10.36 -15.09
C ASN A 30 3.97 11.16 -15.51
N ALA A 31 3.70 12.27 -14.81
CA ALA A 31 2.53 13.12 -15.07
C ALA A 31 2.52 13.72 -16.49
N LYS A 32 3.68 13.93 -17.13
CA LYS A 32 3.74 14.44 -18.51
C LYS A 32 3.31 13.41 -19.55
N LYS A 33 3.64 12.13 -19.32
CA LYS A 33 3.33 11.02 -20.23
C LYS A 33 2.10 10.22 -19.81
N LEU A 34 1.53 10.51 -18.63
CA LEU A 34 0.44 9.76 -17.99
C LEU A 34 0.71 8.25 -17.98
N LYS A 35 1.95 7.90 -17.63
CA LYS A 35 2.38 6.51 -17.45
C LYS A 35 2.83 6.33 -16.02
N PHE A 36 2.60 5.14 -15.47
CA PHE A 36 3.11 4.75 -14.18
C PHE A 36 3.83 3.41 -14.25
N SER A 37 4.60 3.11 -13.22
CA SER A 37 5.18 1.80 -12.99
C SER A 37 5.07 1.50 -11.51
N THR A 38 4.57 0.31 -11.18
CA THR A 38 4.40 -0.13 -9.80
C THR A 38 5.55 -1.06 -9.43
N LEU A 39 6.07 -0.94 -8.20
CA LEU A 39 7.04 -1.88 -7.67
C LEU A 39 6.38 -3.26 -7.56
N ARG A 40 6.89 -4.25 -8.30
CA ARG A 40 6.39 -5.64 -8.30
C ARG A 40 7.35 -6.60 -7.58
N GLY A 41 7.97 -6.14 -6.49
CA GLY A 41 8.97 -6.90 -5.73
C GLY A 41 8.96 -6.56 -4.25
N SER A 42 9.98 -7.02 -3.53
CA SER A 42 10.11 -6.76 -2.10
C SER A 42 10.22 -5.26 -1.82
N PHE A 43 9.42 -4.79 -0.86
CA PHE A 43 9.52 -3.42 -0.33
C PHE A 43 10.72 -3.34 0.64
N SER A 44 11.93 -3.39 0.08
CA SER A 44 13.20 -3.25 0.81
C SER A 44 14.08 -2.20 0.15
N GLU A 45 15.09 -1.70 0.86
CA GLU A 45 16.03 -0.72 0.31
C GLU A 45 16.65 -1.20 -1.01
N THR A 46 17.07 -2.46 -1.08
CA THR A 46 17.61 -3.07 -2.30
C THR A 46 16.57 -3.13 -3.42
N GLY A 47 15.35 -3.61 -3.12
CA GLY A 47 14.29 -3.74 -4.13
C GLY A 47 13.83 -2.39 -4.69
N ILE A 48 13.75 -1.37 -3.85
CA ILE A 48 13.44 0.01 -4.25
C ILE A 48 14.57 0.59 -5.13
N ASN A 49 15.83 0.41 -4.73
CA ASN A 49 16.97 0.91 -5.50
C ASN A 49 17.06 0.26 -6.88
N GLU A 50 16.90 -1.05 -6.97
CA GLU A 50 16.87 -1.77 -8.26
C GLU A 50 15.73 -1.30 -9.14
N PHE A 51 14.53 -1.16 -8.60
CA PHE A 51 13.37 -0.67 -9.33
C PHE A 51 13.56 0.75 -9.89
N LEU A 52 14.06 1.68 -9.07
CA LEU A 52 14.33 3.06 -9.51
C LEU A 52 15.46 3.09 -10.57
N ARG A 53 16.46 2.23 -10.43
CA ARG A 53 17.54 2.07 -11.39
C ARG A 53 17.02 1.55 -12.73
N ASP A 54 16.19 0.51 -12.73
CA ASP A 54 15.60 -0.06 -13.95
C ASP A 54 14.67 0.91 -14.68
N LEU A 55 13.90 1.70 -13.93
CA LEU A 55 13.11 2.82 -14.45
C LEU A 55 14.00 3.89 -15.10
N SER A 56 15.11 4.24 -14.46
CA SER A 56 16.06 5.24 -14.98
C SER A 56 16.72 4.79 -16.28
N PHE A 57 16.97 3.48 -16.42
CA PHE A 57 17.49 2.88 -17.65
C PHE A 57 16.40 2.54 -18.69
N GLY A 58 15.14 2.84 -18.42
CA GLY A 58 14.02 2.60 -19.34
C GLY A 58 13.65 1.12 -19.52
N ARG A 59 14.08 0.24 -18.60
CA ARG A 59 13.75 -1.19 -18.59
C ARG A 59 12.53 -1.52 -17.74
N GLY A 60 12.04 -0.56 -16.95
CA GLY A 60 10.84 -0.72 -16.14
C GLY A 60 9.57 -0.91 -16.97
N GLN A 61 8.75 -1.88 -16.58
CA GLN A 61 7.44 -2.10 -17.18
C GLN A 61 6.53 -0.92 -16.80
N THR A 62 6.04 -0.17 -17.80
CA THR A 62 5.16 0.98 -17.59
C THR A 62 3.75 0.67 -18.10
N ALA A 63 2.75 1.07 -17.33
CA ALA A 63 1.34 1.01 -17.69
C ALA A 63 0.79 2.43 -17.89
N PRO A 64 -0.21 2.63 -18.77
CA PRO A 64 -0.92 3.90 -18.88
C PRO A 64 -1.79 4.11 -17.64
N VAL A 65 -1.84 5.34 -17.12
CA VAL A 65 -2.77 5.70 -16.03
C VAL A 65 -4.21 5.48 -16.51
N ARG A 66 -5.02 4.79 -15.69
CA ARG A 66 -6.39 4.43 -16.05
C ARG A 66 -7.21 5.70 -16.35
N GLY A 67 -7.84 5.72 -17.52
CA GLY A 67 -8.65 6.86 -17.98
C GLY A 67 -7.87 7.97 -18.69
N ALA A 68 -6.54 7.88 -18.83
CA ALA A 68 -5.70 8.88 -19.51
C ALA A 68 -5.88 10.32 -19.00
N GLU A 69 -6.31 10.48 -17.74
CA GLU A 69 -6.43 11.75 -17.05
C GLU A 69 -5.61 11.70 -15.76
N MET A 70 -5.18 12.87 -15.28
CA MET A 70 -4.56 12.94 -13.95
C MET A 70 -5.62 12.61 -12.90
N PRO A 71 -5.38 11.60 -12.04
CA PRO A 71 -6.30 11.27 -10.95
C PRO A 71 -6.54 12.49 -10.06
N LYS A 72 -7.79 12.65 -9.61
CA LYS A 72 -8.16 13.71 -8.68
C LYS A 72 -7.56 13.38 -7.32
N ILE A 73 -6.60 14.19 -6.89
CA ILE A 73 -6.06 14.13 -5.52
C ILE A 73 -7.10 14.79 -4.61
N VAL A 74 -7.69 14.03 -3.70
CA VAL A 74 -8.60 14.58 -2.69
C VAL A 74 -7.79 15.21 -1.55
N SER A 75 -8.36 16.20 -0.86
CA SER A 75 -7.74 16.70 0.37
C SER A 75 -7.97 15.67 1.46
N THR A 76 -6.89 15.12 2.01
CA THR A 76 -6.92 14.24 3.18
C THR A 76 -6.27 14.94 4.35
N ASP A 77 -6.67 14.55 5.56
CA ASP A 77 -6.00 15.01 6.77
C ASP A 77 -4.52 14.58 6.73
N ALA A 78 -3.65 15.44 7.26
CA ALA A 78 -2.24 15.12 7.37
C ALA A 78 -2.06 13.99 8.39
N TRP A 79 -1.23 13.01 8.07
CA TRP A 79 -0.89 11.95 9.00
C TRP A 79 -0.30 12.54 10.28
N ASP A 80 -0.79 12.07 11.42
CA ASP A 80 -0.43 12.54 12.75
C ASP A 80 0.97 12.06 13.22
N GLY A 81 1.64 11.26 12.38
CA GLY A 81 2.99 10.76 12.62
C GLY A 81 3.05 9.61 13.63
N LYS A 82 1.91 9.05 14.02
CA LYS A 82 1.83 7.90 14.91
C LYS A 82 1.52 6.65 14.11
N ASP A 83 2.06 5.52 14.56
CA ASP A 83 1.59 4.23 14.08
C ASP A 83 0.14 4.02 14.51
N GLY A 84 -0.66 3.38 13.66
CA GLY A 84 -1.99 2.94 14.06
C GLY A 84 -1.88 2.03 15.28
N GLU A 85 -2.68 2.28 16.31
CA GLU A 85 -2.78 1.35 17.43
C GLU A 85 -3.23 0.00 16.87
N LEU A 86 -2.51 -1.06 17.21
CA LEU A 86 -2.98 -2.41 16.93
C LEU A 86 -4.37 -2.53 17.57
N PRO A 87 -5.39 -3.05 16.86
CA PRO A 87 -6.66 -3.35 17.49
C PRO A 87 -6.35 -4.19 18.73
N GLN A 88 -6.78 -3.72 19.89
CA GLN A 88 -6.59 -4.47 21.12
C GLN A 88 -7.18 -5.86 20.87
N GLU A 89 -6.38 -6.90 21.07
CA GLU A 89 -6.90 -8.26 21.11
C GLU A 89 -7.99 -8.23 22.18
N GLU A 90 -9.25 -8.45 21.78
CA GLU A 90 -10.32 -8.60 22.75
C GLU A 90 -9.90 -9.74 23.67
N ASP A 91 -9.81 -9.47 24.98
CA ASP A 91 -9.60 -10.51 25.98
C ASP A 91 -10.66 -11.58 25.72
N ILE A 92 -10.24 -12.72 25.16
CA ILE A 92 -11.14 -13.82 24.84
C ILE A 92 -11.79 -14.23 26.16
N ASP A 93 -13.10 -14.04 26.27
CA ASP A 93 -13.83 -14.44 27.47
C ASP A 93 -13.85 -15.97 27.53
N LEU A 94 -12.97 -16.51 28.37
CA LEU A 94 -12.85 -17.95 28.62
C LEU A 94 -13.84 -18.44 29.69
N SER A 95 -14.83 -17.64 30.09
CA SER A 95 -15.86 -18.05 31.06
C SER A 95 -16.67 -19.26 30.60
N ASP A 96 -16.77 -19.46 29.28
CA ASP A 96 -17.54 -20.54 28.67
C ASP A 96 -16.73 -21.85 28.51
N VAL A 97 -15.44 -21.83 28.90
CA VAL A 97 -14.56 -23.00 28.81
C VAL A 97 -14.47 -23.68 30.17
N ASP A 98 -15.33 -24.66 30.40
CA ASP A 98 -15.24 -25.55 31.57
C ASP A 98 -14.21 -26.65 31.27
N LEU A 99 -12.97 -26.44 31.73
CA LEU A 99 -11.93 -27.47 31.72
C LEU A 99 -12.21 -28.45 32.85
N GLU A 100 -13.17 -29.36 32.64
CA GLU A 100 -13.31 -30.54 33.49
C GLU A 100 -11.97 -31.29 33.46
N LYS A 101 -11.27 -31.22 34.60
CA LYS A 101 -10.07 -32.01 34.86
C LYS A 101 -10.49 -33.48 34.85
N ASP A 102 -10.27 -34.14 33.72
CA ASP A 102 -10.27 -35.60 33.65
C ASP A 102 -9.16 -36.15 34.57
N GLU A 103 -9.53 -36.49 35.80
CA GLU A 103 -8.74 -37.38 36.66
C GLU A 103 -9.01 -38.83 36.25
N LEU A 104 -8.03 -39.47 35.62
CA LEU A 104 -7.95 -40.94 35.52
C LEU A 104 -6.49 -41.42 35.54
#